data_AF-Q64V56-F1
#
_entry.id   AF-Q64V56-F1
#
_cell.length_a   1.000
_cell.length_b   1.000
_cell.length_c   1.000
_cell.angle_alpha   90.00
_cell.angle_beta   90.00
_cell.angle_gamma   90.00
#
_symmetry.space_group_name_H-M   'P 1'
#
loop_
_entity.id
_entity.type
_entity.pdbx_description
1 polymer ?
#
loop_
_entity_poly.entity_id
_entity_poly.type
_entity_poly.pdbx_seq_one_letter_code
_entity_poly.pdbx_strand_id
1 'polypeptide(L)' 'MKNTLLHIWNFYVEGFRSMTLGRTLWLIILVKLFIMFFILRLFFFPNFLSSQPTDKDKGEYVAGELIERGQ' A
#
# COMPACT_ATOMS: atom_id res chain seq x y z
N MET A 1 20.60 -33.27 9.22
CA MET A 1 19.48 -32.32 9.45
C MET A 1 19.29 -31.29 8.32
N LYS A 2 20.35 -30.83 7.62
CA LYS A 2 20.22 -29.83 6.54
C LYS A 2 19.45 -30.35 5.31
N ASN A 3 19.53 -31.65 5.00
CA ASN A 3 18.89 -32.25 3.83
C ASN A 3 17.36 -32.32 3.92
N THR A 4 16.79 -32.45 5.12
CA THR A 4 15.34 -32.54 5.30
C THR A 4 14.65 -31.23 4.96
N LEU A 5 15.25 -30.10 5.32
CA LEU A 5 14.76 -28.76 4.97
C LEU A 5 14.81 -28.52 3.45
N LEU A 6 15.88 -28.97 2.78
CA LEU A 6 15.98 -28.90 1.32
C LEU A 6 14.91 -29.75 0.62
N HIS A 7 14.59 -30.92 1.18
CA HIS A 7 13.53 -31.78 0.65
C HIS A 7 12.14 -31.14 0.81
N ILE A 8 11.86 -30.55 1.98
CA ILE A 8 10.60 -29.85 2.24
C ILE A 8 10.47 -28.62 1.31
N TRP A 9 11.57 -27.88 1.13
CA TRP A 9 11.61 -26.76 0.20
C TRP A 9 11.34 -27.20 -1.24
N ASN A 10 12.02 -28.25 -1.71
CA ASN A 10 11.86 -28.73 -3.07
C ASN A 10 10.44 -29.29 -3.29
N PHE A 11 9.86 -30.01 -2.32
CA PHE A 11 8.49 -30.48 -2.40
C PHE A 11 7.47 -29.33 -2.44
N TYR A 12 7.68 -28.27 -1.65
CA TYR A 12 6.81 -27.10 -1.69
C TYR A 12 6.90 -26.36 -3.04
N VAL A 13 8.11 -26.17 -3.56
CA VAL A 13 8.34 -25.53 -4.86
C VAL A 13 7.83 -26.40 -6.01
N GLU A 14 8.03 -27.71 -5.99
CA GLU A 14 7.51 -28.65 -7.00
C GLU A 14 5.99 -28.76 -6.95
N GLY A 15 5.38 -28.86 -5.76
CA GLY A 15 3.93 -28.84 -5.58
C GLY A 15 3.31 -27.53 -6.05
N PHE A 16 3.92 -26.41 -5.69
CA PHE A 16 3.48 -25.08 -6.12
C PHE A 16 3.63 -24.87 -7.65
N ARG A 17 4.70 -25.38 -8.25
CA ARG A 17 4.99 -25.23 -9.69
C ARG A 17 4.15 -26.17 -10.58
N SER A 18 3.88 -27.39 -10.10
CA SER A 18 3.09 -28.41 -10.82
C SER A 18 1.59 -28.12 -10.83
N MET A 19 1.10 -27.25 -9.93
CA MET A 19 -0.31 -26.86 -9.87
C MET A 19 -0.59 -25.62 -10.71
N THR A 20 -1.36 -25.78 -11.79
CA THR A 20 -1.94 -24.65 -12.56
C THR A 20 -2.85 -23.80 -11.68
N LEU A 21 -3.62 -24.43 -10.78
CA LEU A 21 -4.48 -23.75 -9.80
C LEU A 21 -3.67 -22.88 -8.81
N GLY A 22 -2.53 -23.37 -8.32
CA GLY A 22 -1.66 -22.63 -7.39
C GLY A 22 -1.07 -21.38 -8.05
N ARG A 23 -0.63 -21.50 -9.30
CA ARG A 23 -0.14 -20.35 -10.10
C ARG A 23 -1.24 -19.31 -10.32
N THR A 24 -2.45 -19.74 -10.65
CA THR A 24 -3.59 -18.84 -10.83
C THR A 24 -3.96 -18.14 -9.52
N LEU A 25 -4.03 -18.87 -8.40
CA LEU A 25 -4.32 -18.28 -7.08
C LEU A 25 -3.24 -17.27 -6.66
N TRP A 26 -1.97 -17.60 -6.86
CA TRP A 26 -0.88 -16.69 -6.54
C TRP A 26 -0.90 -15.43 -7.41
N LEU A 27 -1.21 -15.58 -8.70
CA LEU A 27 -1.42 -14.45 -9.61
C LEU A 27 -2.59 -13.59 -9.15
N ILE A 28 -3.72 -14.19 -8.72
CA ILE A 28 -4.86 -13.46 -8.14
C ILE A 28 -4.44 -12.69 -6.89
N ILE A 29 -3.67 -13.29 -5.97
CA ILE A 29 -3.17 -12.62 -4.77
C ILE A 29 -2.26 -11.44 -5.15
N LEU A 30 -1.32 -11.64 -6.08
CA LEU A 30 -0.41 -10.60 -6.56
C LEU A 30 -1.18 -9.44 -7.19
N VAL A 31 -2.14 -9.74 -8.08
CA VAL A 31 -3.01 -8.75 -8.70
C VAL A 31 -3.84 -8.01 -7.67
N LYS A 32 -4.43 -8.72 -6.69
CA LYS A 32 -5.24 -8.10 -5.64
C LYS A 32 -4.39 -7.19 -4.75
N LEU A 33 -3.18 -7.61 -4.38
CA LEU A 33 -2.24 -6.78 -3.63
C LEU A 33 -1.81 -5.55 -4.43
N PHE A 34 -1.55 -5.70 -5.73
CA PHE A 34 -1.23 -4.58 -6.62
C PHE A 34 -2.39 -3.60 -6.73
N ILE A 35 -3.62 -4.07 -6.98
CA ILE A 35 -4.82 -3.24 -7.07
C ILE A 35 -5.11 -2.56 -5.74
N MET A 36 -5.03 -3.26 -4.60
CA MET A 36 -5.24 -2.67 -3.28
C MET A 36 -4.19 -1.61 -2.98
N PHE A 37 -2.91 -1.88 -3.30
CA PHE A 37 -1.84 -0.90 -3.14
C PHE A 37 -2.05 0.31 -4.05
N PHE A 38 -2.45 0.09 -5.30
CA PHE A 38 -2.65 1.17 -6.28
C PHE A 38 -3.88 2.01 -5.97
N ILE A 39 -4.99 1.42 -5.53
CA ILE A 39 -6.19 2.16 -5.10
C ILE A 39 -5.90 2.93 -3.83
N LEU A 40 -5.30 2.32 -2.81
CA LEU A 40 -4.90 3.05 -1.60
C LEU A 40 -3.90 4.14 -1.95
N ARG A 41 -2.89 3.87 -2.77
CA ARG A 41 -1.95 4.89 -3.23
C ARG A 41 -2.66 5.99 -4.01
N LEU A 42 -3.48 5.67 -5.00
CA LEU A 42 -4.18 6.64 -5.85
C LEU A 42 -5.41 7.25 -5.18
N PHE A 43 -5.87 6.82 -4.01
CA PHE A 43 -6.94 7.48 -3.26
C PHE A 43 -6.39 8.30 -2.08
N PHE A 44 -5.32 7.78 -1.46
CA PHE A 44 -4.63 8.43 -0.35
C PHE A 44 -3.65 9.51 -0.85
N PHE A 45 -3.07 9.40 -2.05
CA PHE A 45 -2.16 10.41 -2.62
C PHE A 45 -2.78 11.54 -3.47
N PRO A 46 -3.92 11.46 -4.18
CA PRO A 46 -4.51 12.62 -4.85
C PRO A 46 -5.13 13.60 -3.86
N ASN A 47 -5.66 13.14 -2.71
CA ASN A 47 -6.08 14.07 -1.65
C ASN A 47 -4.87 14.71 -0.94
N PHE A 48 -3.68 14.11 -1.04
CA PHE A 48 -2.43 14.65 -0.51
C PHE A 48 -1.69 15.57 -1.50
N LEU A 49 -1.88 15.39 -2.82
CA LEU A 49 -1.15 16.12 -3.87
C LEU A 49 -2.02 17.04 -4.75
N SER A 50 -3.34 16.80 -4.84
CA SER A 50 -4.25 17.60 -5.68
C SER A 50 -5.12 18.59 -4.91
N SER A 51 -5.28 18.42 -3.60
CA SER A 51 -5.96 19.42 -2.76
C SER A 51 -4.93 20.18 -1.97
N GLN A 52 -4.17 21.06 -2.65
CA GLN A 52 -3.55 22.29 -2.14
C GLN A 52 -2.68 22.92 -3.25
N PRO A 53 -3.15 24.01 -3.89
CA PRO A 53 -3.15 25.29 -3.21
C PRO A 53 -4.48 26.07 -3.32
N THR A 54 -5.43 25.76 -2.42
CA THR A 54 -6.45 26.71 -1.91
C THR A 54 -6.73 26.52 -0.40
N ASP A 55 -5.81 25.96 0.37
CA ASP A 55 -5.60 26.24 1.81
C ASP A 55 -4.26 26.97 2.03
N LYS A 56 -3.96 27.97 1.22
CA LYS A 56 -3.23 29.13 1.77
C LYS A 56 -4.10 29.92 2.77
N ASP A 57 -5.41 29.70 2.78
CA ASP A 57 -6.35 30.41 3.65
C ASP A 57 -6.44 29.88 5.10
N LYS A 58 -6.26 28.58 5.35
CA LYS A 58 -6.52 28.06 6.72
C LYS A 58 -5.34 28.22 7.68
N GLY A 59 -4.11 28.22 7.17
CA GLY A 59 -2.92 28.44 7.99
C GLY A 59 -2.78 29.89 8.45
N GLU A 60 -3.05 30.85 7.56
CA GLU A 60 -2.98 32.29 7.88
C GLU A 60 -4.17 32.75 8.73
N TYR A 61 -5.36 32.18 8.54
CA TYR A 61 -6.54 32.52 9.37
C TYR A 61 -6.36 32.10 10.84
N VAL A 62 -5.82 30.90 11.11
CA VAL A 62 -5.57 30.45 12.50
C VAL A 62 -4.38 31.17 13.13
N ALA A 63 -3.38 31.57 12.33
CA ALA A 63 -2.27 32.38 12.81
C ALA A 63 -2.70 33.81 13.19
N GLY A 64 -3.61 34.43 12.42
CA GLY A 64 -4.15 35.76 12.73
C GLY A 64 -5.00 35.79 14.01
N GLU A 65 -5.85 34.77 14.21
CA GLU A 65 -6.77 34.72 15.34
C GLU A 65 -6.07 34.43 16.70
N LEU A 66 -4.88 33.83 16.67
CA LEU A 66 -4.03 33.63 17.84
C LEU A 66 -3.19 34.87 18.21
N ILE A 67 -2.90 35.74 17.23
CA ILE A 67 -2.20 37.02 17.46
C ILE A 67 -3.17 38.07 18.04
N GLU A 68 -4.43 38.08 17.58
CA GLU A 68 -5.45 39.06 18.04
C GLU A 68 -5.99 38.79 19.45
N ARG A 69 -6.04 37.52 19.90
CA ARG A 69 -6.46 37.16 21.28
C ARG A 69 -5.34 37.25 22.32
N GLY A 70 -4.11 37.48 21.89
CA GLY A 70 -2.92 37.55 22.73
C GLY A 70 -2.48 38.98 23.11
N GLN A 71 -3.20 40.02 22.64
CA GLN A 71 -3.02 41.42 23.04
C GLN A 71 -4.07 41.87 24.07
#